data_AF-A0A0P7YX39-F1
#
_entry.id   AF-A0A0P7YX39-F1
#
_cell.length_a   1.000
_cell.length_b   1.000
_cell.length_c   1.000
_cell.angle_alpha   90.00
_cell.angle_beta   90.00
_cell.angle_gamma   90.00
#
_symmetry.space_group_name_H-M   'P 1'
#
loop_
_entity.id
_entity.type
_entity.pdbx_description
1 polymer ?
#
loop_
_entity_poly.entity_id
_entity_poly.type
_entity_poly.pdbx_seq_one_letter_code
_entity_poly.pdbx_strand_id
1 'polypeptide(L)'
;MVSHGRNGRIRVNIPTRTLSVPGPAPARAGLIANPLLRKRLRQVALLAAMLISGGLMIFPREPLLLLVLVACFAVKNPLEMFRAEFAGIWLLLLAVAAVVLIGGESFQPLPMVTRYANFAAGLALLVVYVDERRSTLADDLYWILKLMAFQAILTPVVVILFSRYFTTFEVNDTLYHTLFYVFTYHEFLDFGLLFKRPDGFFFEPGVFQIYLNTFLFICLFVRRQRLSDIGLAALAVVATQSTTGAVILVLQFAAAYLRWLKTANRSQKLGVFVFVPIMLLPLAGYMTYNVTEKFYGVMSGSAEAREYDLRTGLRVTMEKPLTGIGFDYEKYFDVAGRVGYREADLSRENITERNNTNGLVVLLFSVGIPLALVFFYGTLRQRLFSPRWLFGALIVLSLVSESLSLSPFVLMITFSGLLIAPRRVRALIPGRDRGAASLRPA
;
A
#
# COMPACT_ATOMS: atom_id res chain seq x y z
N MET A 1 52.73 -44.17 53.09
CA MET A 1 51.27 -43.86 52.99
C MET A 1 50.99 -42.65 53.88
N VAL A 2 50.03 -41.79 53.52
CA VAL A 2 49.74 -40.41 54.03
C VAL A 2 50.45 -39.32 53.16
N SER A 3 49.85 -38.86 52.04
CA SER A 3 48.76 -37.86 51.84
C SER A 3 49.26 -36.40 51.92
N HIS A 4 49.75 -35.84 50.81
CA HIS A 4 49.12 -34.81 49.95
C HIS A 4 48.83 -33.44 50.60
N GLY A 5 49.71 -32.47 50.29
CA GLY A 5 49.57 -31.05 50.62
C GLY A 5 48.49 -30.34 49.79
N ARG A 6 47.68 -29.51 50.46
CA ARG A 6 46.67 -28.65 49.84
C ARG A 6 47.26 -27.29 49.47
N ASN A 7 47.22 -26.95 48.18
CA ASN A 7 47.37 -25.58 47.70
C ASN A 7 46.12 -24.76 48.03
N GLY A 8 46.26 -23.76 48.90
CA GLY A 8 45.23 -22.75 49.15
C GLY A 8 45.23 -21.68 48.07
N ARG A 9 44.19 -21.65 47.22
CA ARG A 9 43.86 -20.49 46.37
C ARG A 9 42.90 -19.58 47.11
N ILE A 10 43.36 -18.37 47.41
CA ILE A 10 42.54 -17.25 47.91
C ILE A 10 41.63 -16.80 46.75
N ARG A 11 40.31 -16.98 46.90
CA ARG A 11 39.30 -16.38 46.01
C ARG A 11 39.01 -14.96 46.49
N VAL A 12 39.48 -13.96 45.75
CA VAL A 12 39.04 -12.57 45.90
C VAL A 12 37.66 -12.44 45.25
N ASN A 13 36.65 -12.16 46.08
CA ASN A 13 35.27 -11.94 45.64
C ASN A 13 35.15 -10.51 45.10
N ILE A 14 35.21 -10.34 43.77
CA ILE A 14 34.90 -9.05 43.13
C ILE A 14 33.38 -9.02 42.87
N PRO A 15 32.63 -8.07 43.43
CA PRO A 15 31.20 -7.97 43.17
C PRO A 15 30.97 -7.50 41.73
N THR A 16 30.49 -8.40 40.88
CA THR A 16 29.96 -8.08 39.55
C THR A 16 28.68 -7.27 39.71
N ARG A 17 28.80 -5.93 39.66
CA ARG A 17 27.67 -5.04 39.41
C ARG A 17 27.10 -5.39 38.04
N THR A 18 25.98 -6.08 38.03
CA THR A 18 25.13 -6.26 36.85
C THR A 18 24.65 -4.88 36.40
N LEU A 19 25.31 -4.32 35.39
CA LEU A 19 24.82 -3.16 34.66
C LEU A 19 23.52 -3.59 33.96
N SER A 20 22.39 -3.24 34.56
CA SER A 20 21.07 -3.35 33.95
C SER A 20 21.09 -2.55 32.65
N VAL A 21 21.07 -3.24 31.52
CA VAL A 21 20.77 -2.64 30.23
C VAL A 21 19.45 -1.89 30.38
N PRO A 22 19.37 -0.59 30.03
CA PRO A 22 18.10 0.11 30.09
C PRO A 22 17.13 -0.61 29.15
N GLY A 23 16.05 -1.12 29.72
CA GLY A 23 14.96 -1.69 28.94
C GLY A 23 14.42 -0.67 27.93
N PRO A 24 13.79 -1.13 26.84
CA PRO A 24 13.13 -0.22 25.91
C PRO A 24 12.20 0.71 26.68
N ALA A 25 12.27 2.01 26.40
CA ALA A 25 11.41 3.02 27.00
C ALA A 25 9.95 2.54 26.95
N PRO A 26 9.18 2.63 28.05
CA PRO A 26 7.81 2.20 28.06
C PRO A 26 7.05 2.90 26.94
N ALA A 27 6.38 2.12 26.09
CA ALA A 27 5.51 2.66 25.05
C ALA A 27 4.54 3.62 25.74
N ARG A 28 4.55 4.90 25.33
CA ARG A 28 3.67 5.93 25.89
C ARG A 28 2.24 5.37 25.92
N ALA A 29 1.64 5.34 27.12
CA ALA A 29 0.31 4.79 27.30
C ALA A 29 -0.65 5.48 26.32
N GLY A 30 -1.33 4.69 25.49
CA GLY A 30 -2.34 5.22 24.58
C GLY A 30 -3.51 5.79 25.37
N LEU A 31 -4.30 6.68 24.76
CA LEU A 31 -5.47 7.31 25.41
C LEU A 31 -6.49 6.27 25.90
N ILE A 32 -6.54 5.11 25.24
CA ILE A 32 -7.39 3.98 25.61
C ILE A 32 -6.53 2.89 26.28
N ALA A 33 -6.88 2.58 27.54
CA ALA A 33 -6.22 1.53 28.31
C ALA A 33 -6.56 0.11 27.83
N ASN A 34 -7.77 -0.11 27.27
CA ASN A 34 -8.19 -1.43 26.79
C ASN A 34 -7.47 -1.81 25.47
N PRO A 35 -6.60 -2.83 25.47
CA PRO A 35 -5.80 -3.20 24.30
C PRO A 35 -6.64 -3.77 23.15
N LEU A 36 -7.76 -4.44 23.46
CA LEU A 36 -8.65 -5.02 22.45
C LEU A 36 -9.44 -3.92 21.75
N LEU A 37 -10.01 -2.97 22.49
CA LEU A 37 -10.70 -1.81 21.92
C LEU A 37 -9.75 -0.98 21.05
N ARG A 38 -8.52 -0.71 21.55
CA ARG A 38 -7.49 -0.02 20.78
C ARG A 38 -7.21 -0.72 19.45
N LYS A 39 -7.04 -2.05 19.47
CA LYS A 39 -6.84 -2.84 18.25
C LYS A 39 -8.03 -2.72 17.29
N ARG A 40 -9.27 -2.84 17.79
CA ARG A 40 -10.47 -2.74 16.95
C ARG A 40 -10.60 -1.37 16.29
N LEU A 41 -10.35 -0.29 17.03
CA LEU A 41 -10.36 1.06 16.46
C LEU A 41 -9.32 1.23 15.35
N ARG A 42 -8.11 0.71 15.53
CA ARG A 42 -7.10 0.71 14.47
C ARG A 42 -7.54 -0.06 13.23
N GLN A 43 -8.15 -1.23 13.41
CA GLN A 43 -8.68 -2.03 12.29
C GLN A 43 -9.82 -1.32 11.55
N VAL A 44 -10.73 -0.66 12.29
CA VAL A 44 -11.82 0.14 11.72
C VAL A 44 -11.25 1.31 10.91
N ALA A 45 -10.27 2.04 11.45
CA ALA A 45 -9.59 3.13 10.75
C ALA A 45 -8.92 2.65 9.46
N LEU A 46 -8.24 1.51 9.49
CA LEU A 46 -7.62 0.91 8.30
C LEU A 46 -8.65 0.53 7.24
N LEU A 47 -9.72 -0.18 7.63
CA LEU A 47 -10.77 -0.57 6.70
C LEU A 47 -11.43 0.66 6.07
N ALA A 48 -11.80 1.66 6.87
CA ALA A 48 -12.37 2.91 6.37
C ALA A 48 -11.42 3.63 5.41
N ALA A 49 -10.13 3.68 5.72
CA ALA A 49 -9.12 4.26 4.84
C ALA A 49 -9.00 3.53 3.50
N MET A 50 -9.08 2.19 3.51
CA MET A 50 -9.08 1.38 2.29
C MET A 50 -10.35 1.61 1.46
N LEU A 51 -11.52 1.77 2.10
CA LEU A 51 -12.76 2.10 1.41
C LEU A 51 -12.75 3.53 0.83
N ILE A 52 -12.12 4.51 1.48
CA ILE A 52 -11.91 5.84 0.87
C ILE A 52 -11.03 5.75 -0.38
N SER A 53 -10.07 4.82 -0.37
CA SER A 53 -9.13 4.62 -1.46
C SER A 53 -9.74 3.98 -2.71
N GLY A 54 -10.98 3.52 -2.71
CA GLY A 54 -11.62 2.98 -3.93
C GLY A 54 -12.74 2.00 -3.65
N GLY A 55 -13.41 2.15 -2.50
CA GLY A 55 -14.61 1.43 -2.15
C GLY A 55 -15.73 1.70 -3.16
N LEU A 56 -16.76 0.87 -3.14
CA LEU A 56 -17.98 1.13 -3.88
C LEU A 56 -18.47 2.56 -3.59
N MET A 57 -18.89 3.28 -4.62
CA MET A 57 -19.32 4.69 -4.54
C MET A 57 -20.53 4.89 -3.59
N ILE A 58 -21.19 3.81 -3.19
CA ILE A 58 -22.24 3.81 -2.16
C ILE A 58 -21.70 4.12 -0.76
N PHE A 59 -20.40 3.92 -0.50
CA PHE A 59 -19.79 4.29 0.77
C PHE A 59 -19.44 5.78 0.74
N PRO A 60 -20.20 6.65 1.43
CA PRO A 60 -19.96 8.08 1.36
C PRO A 60 -18.60 8.40 1.98
N ARG A 61 -17.86 9.27 1.30
CA ARG A 61 -16.46 9.53 1.62
C ARG A 61 -16.32 10.32 2.92
N GLU A 62 -17.20 11.27 3.17
CA GLU A 62 -17.16 12.19 4.31
C GLU A 62 -17.36 11.45 5.64
N PRO A 63 -18.37 10.55 5.78
CA PRO A 63 -18.50 9.71 6.98
C PRO A 63 -17.32 8.78 7.20
N LEU A 64 -16.76 8.19 6.13
CA LEU A 64 -15.56 7.35 6.24
C LEU A 64 -14.35 8.16 6.70
N LEU A 65 -14.17 9.37 6.18
CA LEU A 65 -13.09 10.26 6.58
C LEU A 65 -13.20 10.62 8.06
N LEU A 66 -14.40 11.00 8.51
CA LEU A 66 -14.69 11.28 9.91
C LEU A 66 -14.38 10.06 10.78
N LEU A 67 -14.79 8.86 10.34
CA LEU A 67 -14.52 7.61 11.03
C LEU A 67 -13.01 7.33 11.19
N VAL A 68 -12.22 7.56 10.14
CA VAL A 68 -10.75 7.43 10.21
C VAL A 68 -10.18 8.39 11.26
N LEU A 69 -10.55 9.67 11.22
CA LEU A 69 -10.03 10.69 12.13
C LEU A 69 -10.43 10.41 13.59
N VAL A 70 -11.72 10.12 13.84
CA VAL A 70 -12.23 9.81 15.18
C VAL A 70 -11.56 8.55 15.74
N ALA A 71 -11.46 7.48 14.95
CA ALA A 71 -10.83 6.24 15.41
C ALA A 71 -9.32 6.42 15.68
N CYS A 72 -8.61 7.19 14.87
CA CYS A 72 -7.19 7.49 15.10
C CYS A 72 -6.99 8.36 16.35
N PHE A 73 -7.79 9.41 16.51
CA PHE A 73 -7.67 10.34 17.64
C PHE A 73 -8.18 9.77 18.96
N ALA A 74 -9.05 8.76 18.92
CA ALA A 74 -9.38 7.95 20.07
C ALA A 74 -8.18 7.11 20.55
N VAL A 75 -7.28 6.70 19.63
CA VAL A 75 -6.12 5.86 19.95
C VAL A 75 -4.87 6.68 20.31
N LYS A 76 -4.65 7.82 19.65
CA LYS A 76 -3.46 8.68 19.80
C LYS A 76 -3.85 10.15 19.89
N ASN A 77 -3.05 10.94 20.61
CA ASN A 77 -3.25 12.38 20.69
C ASN A 77 -2.98 13.03 19.30
N PRO A 78 -3.91 13.83 18.73
CA PRO A 78 -3.72 14.48 17.43
C PRO A 78 -2.48 15.39 17.39
N LEU A 79 -2.06 15.96 18.53
CA LEU A 79 -0.86 16.80 18.61
C LEU A 79 0.43 16.04 18.25
N GLU A 80 0.43 14.70 18.30
CA GLU A 80 1.57 13.89 17.88
C GLU A 80 1.89 14.02 16.37
N MET A 81 0.95 14.52 15.56
CA MET A 81 1.17 14.85 14.15
C MET A 81 2.16 15.99 13.94
N PHE A 82 2.36 16.86 14.94
CA PHE A 82 3.23 18.04 14.86
C PHE A 82 4.61 17.79 15.47
N ARG A 83 4.97 16.53 15.76
CA ARG A 83 6.33 16.19 16.19
C ARG A 83 7.35 16.60 15.12
N ALA A 84 8.57 16.97 15.54
CA ALA A 84 9.65 17.36 14.63
C ALA A 84 9.99 16.29 13.57
N GLU A 85 9.76 15.01 13.86
CA GLU A 85 9.91 13.89 12.92
C GLU A 85 8.99 14.01 11.69
N PHE A 86 7.86 14.70 11.82
CA PHE A 86 6.88 14.92 10.75
C PHE A 86 7.11 16.24 9.98
N ALA A 87 8.10 17.06 10.37
CA ALA A 87 8.34 18.36 9.74
C ALA A 87 8.56 18.23 8.22
N GLY A 88 9.23 17.16 7.75
CA GLY A 88 9.41 16.91 6.31
C GLY A 88 8.10 16.70 5.55
N ILE A 89 7.10 16.08 6.19
CA ILE A 89 5.77 15.87 5.60
C ILE A 89 5.04 17.21 5.54
N TRP A 90 5.06 18.00 6.61
CA TRP A 90 4.42 19.31 6.63
C TRP A 90 5.02 20.30 5.62
N LEU A 91 6.35 20.29 5.45
CA LEU A 91 7.02 21.06 4.41
C LEU A 91 6.59 20.62 3.00
N LEU A 92 6.45 19.31 2.77
CA LEU A 92 5.93 18.80 1.50
C LEU A 92 4.48 19.26 1.27
N LEU A 93 3.61 19.17 2.28
CA LEU A 93 2.22 19.62 2.15
C LEU A 93 2.15 21.12 1.87
N LEU A 94 2.94 21.94 2.57
CA LEU A 94 3.03 23.37 2.30
C LEU A 94 3.50 23.65 0.87
N ALA A 95 4.52 22.93 0.39
CA ALA A 95 4.99 23.04 -0.99
C ALA A 95 3.91 22.64 -2.00
N VAL A 96 3.13 21.59 -1.73
CA VAL A 96 1.98 21.19 -2.56
C VAL A 96 0.93 22.29 -2.59
N ALA A 97 0.57 22.90 -1.45
CA ALA A 97 -0.34 24.05 -1.44
C ALA A 97 0.19 25.20 -2.30
N ALA A 98 1.45 25.60 -2.10
CA ALA A 98 2.05 26.71 -2.83
C ALA A 98 2.06 26.43 -4.35
N VAL A 99 2.45 25.23 -4.74
CA VAL A 99 2.52 24.83 -6.14
C VAL A 99 1.14 24.77 -6.79
N VAL A 100 0.13 24.22 -6.11
CA VAL A 100 -1.25 24.17 -6.62
C VAL A 100 -1.84 25.58 -6.75
N LEU A 101 -1.55 26.49 -5.82
CA LEU A 101 -1.98 27.88 -5.91
C LEU A 101 -1.33 28.64 -7.08
N ILE A 102 -0.05 28.35 -7.38
CA ILE A 102 0.69 28.99 -8.48
C ILE A 102 0.31 28.38 -9.84
N GLY A 103 0.29 27.05 -9.93
CA GLY A 103 0.04 26.31 -11.18
C GLY A 103 -1.44 26.21 -11.58
N GLY A 104 -2.33 26.37 -10.59
CA GLY A 104 -3.77 26.12 -10.70
C GLY A 104 -4.51 26.99 -11.70
N GLU A 105 -4.05 28.20 -12.04
CA GLU A 105 -4.76 29.26 -12.83
C GLU A 105 -6.16 29.65 -12.33
N SER A 106 -6.98 28.67 -11.93
CA SER A 106 -8.24 28.77 -11.21
C SER A 106 -8.10 28.05 -9.86
N PHE A 107 -8.34 28.78 -8.76
CA PHE A 107 -8.40 28.17 -7.44
C PHE A 107 -9.76 27.53 -7.21
N GLN A 108 -9.84 26.20 -7.20
CA GLN A 108 -11.03 25.48 -6.79
C GLN A 108 -10.90 24.98 -5.34
N PRO A 109 -11.69 25.51 -4.38
CA PRO A 109 -11.55 25.16 -2.96
C PRO A 109 -11.95 23.71 -2.67
N LEU A 110 -12.98 23.18 -3.34
CA LEU A 110 -13.55 21.87 -3.02
C LEU A 110 -12.59 20.70 -3.32
N PRO A 111 -11.96 20.58 -4.51
CA PRO A 111 -10.96 19.55 -4.76
C PRO A 111 -9.75 19.67 -3.83
N MET A 112 -9.32 20.89 -3.52
CA MET A 112 -8.21 21.11 -2.59
C MET A 112 -8.53 20.64 -1.17
N VAL A 113 -9.68 21.05 -0.61
CA VAL A 113 -10.16 20.58 0.71
C VAL A 113 -10.24 19.06 0.74
N THR A 114 -10.78 18.46 -0.32
CA THR A 114 -10.92 17.01 -0.48
C THR A 114 -9.56 16.28 -0.47
N ARG A 115 -8.52 16.85 -1.08
CA ARG A 115 -7.16 16.28 -1.05
C ARG A 115 -6.48 16.47 0.29
N TYR A 116 -6.64 17.64 0.92
CA TYR A 116 -6.08 17.90 2.25
C TYR A 116 -6.73 17.07 3.35
N ALA A 117 -8.02 16.77 3.21
CA ALA A 117 -8.71 15.76 4.01
C ALA A 117 -8.01 14.39 3.92
N ASN A 118 -7.66 13.93 2.72
CA ASN A 118 -6.93 12.67 2.54
C ASN A 118 -5.51 12.74 3.14
N PHE A 119 -4.82 13.87 3.01
CA PHE A 119 -3.51 14.07 3.65
C PHE A 119 -3.62 13.98 5.16
N ALA A 120 -4.63 14.62 5.77
CA ALA A 120 -4.87 14.54 7.20
C ALA A 120 -5.19 13.11 7.66
N ALA A 121 -6.03 12.38 6.91
CA ALA A 121 -6.36 10.99 7.22
C ALA A 121 -5.13 10.06 7.10
N GLY A 122 -4.33 10.19 6.04
CA GLY A 122 -3.08 9.43 5.88
C GLY A 122 -2.06 9.73 6.99
N LEU A 123 -1.97 10.99 7.41
CA LEU A 123 -1.13 11.41 8.54
C LEU A 123 -1.63 10.84 9.88
N ALA A 124 -2.95 10.80 10.09
CA ALA A 124 -3.57 10.27 11.30
C ALA A 124 -3.28 8.78 11.45
N LEU A 125 -3.45 8.03 10.37
CA LEU A 125 -3.08 6.62 10.32
C LEU A 125 -1.58 6.42 10.60
N LEU A 126 -0.71 7.26 10.03
CA LEU A 126 0.72 7.16 10.27
C LEU A 126 1.08 7.37 11.74
N VAL A 127 0.50 8.37 12.40
CA VAL A 127 0.71 8.64 13.84
C VAL A 127 0.33 7.43 14.70
N VAL A 128 -0.73 6.72 14.34
CA VAL A 128 -1.16 5.51 15.05
C VAL A 128 -0.10 4.40 15.01
N TYR A 129 0.65 4.29 13.92
CA TYR A 129 1.57 3.16 13.68
C TYR A 129 3.07 3.48 13.82
N VAL A 130 3.47 4.76 13.80
CA VAL A 130 4.89 5.15 13.78
C VAL A 130 5.68 4.68 15.01
N ASP A 131 5.04 4.71 16.19
CA ASP A 131 5.66 4.31 17.46
C ASP A 131 5.39 2.83 17.82
N GLU A 132 4.56 2.15 17.02
CA GLU A 132 4.20 0.76 17.26
C GLU A 132 5.30 -0.19 16.76
N ARG A 133 5.20 -1.47 17.14
CA ARG A 133 6.09 -2.48 16.59
C ARG A 133 5.85 -2.58 15.08
N ARG A 134 6.91 -2.83 14.31
CA ARG A 134 6.81 -2.96 12.83
C ARG A 134 5.81 -4.02 12.36
N SER A 135 5.55 -5.06 13.16
CA SER A 135 4.56 -6.08 12.82
C SER A 135 3.12 -5.61 13.05
N THR A 136 2.89 -4.61 13.89
CA THR A 136 1.56 -4.24 14.37
C THR A 136 0.59 -3.86 13.25
N LEU A 137 1.05 -3.11 12.24
CA LEU A 137 0.23 -2.80 11.06
C LEU A 137 -0.15 -4.07 10.29
N ALA A 138 0.81 -4.96 10.05
CA ALA A 138 0.55 -6.23 9.37
C ALA A 138 -0.39 -7.13 10.19
N ASP A 139 -0.27 -7.11 11.52
CA ASP A 139 -1.11 -7.86 12.45
C ASP A 139 -2.58 -7.39 12.41
N ASP A 140 -2.79 -6.07 12.32
CA ASP A 140 -4.11 -5.46 12.25
C ASP A 140 -4.75 -5.67 10.86
N LEU A 141 -3.96 -5.50 9.79
CA LEU A 141 -4.40 -5.73 8.40
C LEU A 141 -4.71 -7.19 8.10
N TYR A 142 -3.97 -8.13 8.70
CA TYR A 142 -4.06 -9.56 8.35
C TYR A 142 -5.50 -10.08 8.33
N TRP A 143 -6.32 -9.74 9.33
CA TRP A 143 -7.70 -10.23 9.40
C TRP A 143 -8.63 -9.55 8.40
N ILE A 144 -8.43 -8.24 8.16
CA ILE A 144 -9.21 -7.48 7.16
C ILE A 144 -8.95 -8.07 5.77
N LEU A 145 -7.67 -8.25 5.44
CA LEU A 145 -7.21 -8.74 4.15
C LEU A 145 -7.53 -10.21 3.93
N LYS A 146 -7.52 -11.03 4.99
CA LYS A 146 -7.94 -12.43 4.91
C LYS A 146 -9.43 -12.55 4.59
N LEU A 147 -10.27 -11.72 5.19
CA LEU A 147 -11.70 -11.67 4.88
C LEU A 147 -11.93 -11.26 3.42
N MET A 148 -11.20 -10.24 2.96
CA MET A 148 -11.19 -9.83 1.55
C MET A 148 -10.74 -10.96 0.61
N ALA A 149 -9.75 -11.76 0.98
CA ALA A 149 -9.31 -12.90 0.17
C ALA A 149 -10.39 -13.98 0.06
N PHE A 150 -11.11 -14.27 1.15
CA PHE A 150 -12.27 -15.17 1.09
C PHE A 150 -13.37 -14.60 0.21
N GLN A 151 -13.70 -13.32 0.37
CA GLN A 151 -14.67 -12.63 -0.46
C GLN A 151 -14.34 -12.77 -1.94
N ALA A 152 -13.09 -12.51 -2.37
CA ALA A 152 -12.66 -12.63 -3.75
C ALA A 152 -12.88 -14.04 -4.35
N ILE A 153 -12.56 -15.09 -3.59
CA ILE A 153 -12.71 -16.47 -4.06
C ILE A 153 -14.16 -16.93 -4.03
N LEU A 154 -14.92 -16.52 -3.00
CA LEU A 154 -16.29 -16.96 -2.81
C LEU A 154 -17.27 -16.25 -3.73
N THR A 155 -17.04 -14.99 -4.11
CA THR A 155 -17.94 -14.26 -5.02
C THR A 155 -18.34 -15.08 -6.26
N PRO A 156 -17.42 -15.59 -7.11
CA PRO A 156 -17.82 -16.35 -8.29
C PRO A 156 -18.60 -17.63 -7.95
N VAL A 157 -18.26 -18.31 -6.84
CA VAL A 157 -18.99 -19.50 -6.38
C VAL A 157 -20.41 -19.13 -5.95
N VAL A 158 -20.56 -18.04 -5.19
CA VAL A 158 -21.85 -17.54 -4.72
C VAL A 158 -22.71 -17.07 -5.89
N VAL A 159 -22.12 -16.46 -6.92
CA VAL A 159 -22.84 -16.10 -8.14
C VAL A 159 -23.41 -17.33 -8.83
N ILE A 160 -22.63 -18.41 -9.00
CA ILE A 160 -23.09 -19.64 -9.64
C ILE A 160 -24.24 -20.29 -8.85
N LEU A 161 -24.13 -20.32 -7.52
CA LEU A 161 -25.08 -21.02 -6.66
C LEU A 161 -26.34 -20.20 -6.31
N PHE A 162 -26.22 -18.87 -6.25
CA PHE A 162 -27.23 -17.98 -5.68
C PHE A 162 -27.51 -16.76 -6.57
N SER A 163 -27.30 -16.87 -7.90
CA SER A 163 -27.50 -15.76 -8.86
C SER A 163 -28.82 -15.02 -8.69
N ARG A 164 -29.92 -15.72 -8.36
CA ARG A 164 -31.26 -15.13 -8.16
C ARG A 164 -31.36 -14.13 -7.00
N TYR A 165 -30.43 -14.17 -6.05
CA TYR A 165 -30.45 -13.29 -4.87
C TYR A 165 -29.58 -12.03 -5.05
N PHE A 166 -28.88 -11.90 -6.17
CA PHE A 166 -28.11 -10.69 -6.45
C PHE A 166 -29.05 -9.56 -6.84
N THR A 167 -28.86 -8.41 -6.20
CA THR A 167 -29.49 -7.14 -6.54
C THR A 167 -28.55 -6.31 -7.39
N THR A 168 -29.09 -5.43 -8.22
CA THR A 168 -28.28 -4.54 -9.07
C THR A 168 -28.30 -3.11 -8.56
N PHE A 169 -27.22 -2.38 -8.84
CA PHE A 169 -27.16 -0.93 -8.72
C PHE A 169 -26.26 -0.36 -9.81
N GLU A 170 -26.51 0.87 -10.22
CA GLU A 170 -25.79 1.52 -11.32
C GLU A 170 -24.94 2.68 -10.80
N VAL A 171 -23.73 2.79 -11.33
CA VAL A 171 -22.80 3.88 -11.03
C VAL A 171 -22.10 4.28 -12.32
N ASN A 172 -22.31 5.51 -12.80
CA ASN A 172 -21.69 6.06 -14.02
C ASN A 172 -21.74 5.06 -15.20
N ASP A 173 -22.97 4.64 -15.55
CA ASP A 173 -23.28 3.70 -16.64
C ASP A 173 -22.70 2.27 -16.50
N THR A 174 -22.13 1.95 -15.32
CA THR A 174 -21.68 0.60 -15.00
C THR A 174 -22.71 -0.09 -14.10
N LEU A 175 -23.23 -1.23 -14.58
CA LEU A 175 -24.16 -2.08 -13.82
C LEU A 175 -23.38 -3.03 -12.90
N TYR A 176 -23.56 -2.84 -11.60
CA TYR A 176 -23.01 -3.73 -10.58
C TYR A 176 -24.06 -4.71 -10.09
N HIS A 177 -23.63 -5.94 -9.84
CA HIS A 177 -24.40 -6.98 -9.19
C HIS A 177 -23.82 -7.23 -7.80
N THR A 178 -24.68 -7.23 -6.79
CA THR A 178 -24.24 -7.45 -5.42
C THR A 178 -25.18 -8.30 -4.60
N LEU A 179 -24.59 -9.08 -3.69
CA LEU A 179 -25.28 -9.71 -2.58
C LEU A 179 -24.82 -9.05 -1.28
N PHE A 180 -25.75 -8.32 -0.64
CA PHE A 180 -25.54 -7.57 0.62
C PHE A 180 -24.38 -6.56 0.61
N TYR A 181 -23.97 -6.06 -0.56
CA TYR A 181 -22.77 -5.19 -0.69
C TYR A 181 -21.46 -5.86 -0.23
N VAL A 182 -21.45 -7.20 -0.12
CA VAL A 182 -20.28 -8.00 0.23
C VAL A 182 -19.79 -8.76 -0.99
N PHE A 183 -20.65 -9.51 -1.67
CA PHE A 183 -20.24 -10.20 -2.89
C PHE A 183 -20.65 -9.35 -4.08
N THR A 184 -19.72 -8.53 -4.59
CA THR A 184 -19.98 -7.61 -5.69
C THR A 184 -19.12 -7.95 -6.89
N TYR A 185 -19.71 -7.84 -8.07
CA TYR A 185 -19.06 -7.92 -9.37
C TYR A 185 -19.78 -7.00 -10.36
N HIS A 186 -19.10 -6.59 -11.44
CA HIS A 186 -19.73 -5.94 -12.58
C HIS A 186 -19.36 -6.65 -13.88
N GLU A 187 -20.15 -6.40 -14.92
CA GLU A 187 -19.96 -6.96 -16.25
C GLU A 187 -19.65 -5.83 -17.24
N PHE A 188 -18.49 -5.88 -17.89
CA PHE A 188 -18.14 -4.92 -18.96
C PHE A 188 -18.73 -5.33 -20.31
N LEU A 189 -18.87 -6.64 -20.55
CA LEU A 189 -19.57 -7.22 -21.68
C LEU A 189 -20.14 -8.59 -21.26
N ASP A 190 -21.33 -8.89 -21.76
CA ASP A 190 -22.20 -10.02 -21.42
C ASP A 190 -21.68 -11.35 -22.02
N PHE A 191 -20.40 -11.69 -21.78
CA PHE A 191 -19.72 -12.79 -22.47
C PHE A 191 -19.89 -14.18 -21.85
N GLY A 192 -20.82 -14.35 -20.90
CA GLY A 192 -21.09 -15.69 -20.36
C GLY A 192 -19.87 -16.39 -19.77
N LEU A 193 -18.82 -15.67 -19.37
CA LEU A 193 -17.71 -16.24 -18.61
C LEU A 193 -18.30 -16.88 -17.36
N LEU A 194 -18.07 -18.20 -17.20
CA LEU A 194 -18.50 -18.99 -16.05
C LEU A 194 -18.03 -18.37 -14.72
N PHE A 195 -16.92 -17.61 -14.75
CA PHE A 195 -16.34 -16.95 -13.60
C PHE A 195 -16.44 -15.42 -13.72
N LYS A 196 -17.39 -14.84 -12.99
CA LYS A 196 -17.52 -13.39 -12.84
C LYS A 196 -16.38 -12.81 -12.01
N ARG A 197 -15.90 -11.62 -12.41
CA ARG A 197 -14.74 -10.94 -11.81
C ARG A 197 -15.16 -10.24 -10.51
N PRO A 198 -14.60 -10.60 -9.35
CA PRO A 198 -15.00 -10.01 -8.08
C PRO A 198 -14.40 -8.62 -7.87
N ASP A 199 -15.24 -7.68 -7.46
CA ASP A 199 -14.83 -6.33 -7.03
C ASP A 199 -14.72 -6.25 -5.50
N GLY A 200 -15.48 -7.10 -4.82
CA GLY A 200 -15.57 -7.12 -3.37
C GLY A 200 -16.22 -5.84 -2.82
N PHE A 201 -15.49 -5.13 -1.96
CA PHE A 201 -15.94 -3.83 -1.43
C PHE A 201 -15.53 -2.64 -2.29
N PHE A 202 -14.84 -2.88 -3.41
CA PHE A 202 -14.23 -1.85 -4.25
C PHE A 202 -15.02 -1.67 -5.54
N PHE A 203 -14.79 -0.57 -6.26
CA PHE A 203 -15.49 -0.31 -7.53
C PHE A 203 -14.88 -1.08 -8.72
N GLU A 204 -13.66 -1.57 -8.62
CA GLU A 204 -13.00 -2.33 -9.70
C GLU A 204 -12.07 -3.43 -9.14
N PRO A 205 -11.91 -4.59 -9.80
CA PRO A 205 -10.96 -5.63 -9.40
C PRO A 205 -9.51 -5.14 -9.37
N GLY A 206 -9.18 -4.10 -10.15
CA GLY A 206 -7.88 -3.45 -10.19
C GLY A 206 -7.46 -2.81 -8.86
N VAL A 207 -8.41 -2.20 -8.14
CA VAL A 207 -8.23 -1.70 -6.78
C VAL A 207 -8.15 -2.87 -5.80
N PHE A 208 -9.03 -3.86 -5.95
CA PHE A 208 -9.11 -4.98 -5.01
C PHE A 208 -7.80 -5.78 -4.96
N GLN A 209 -7.15 -6.00 -6.10
CA GLN A 209 -5.89 -6.75 -6.14
C GLN A 209 -4.76 -6.09 -5.35
N ILE A 210 -4.77 -4.76 -5.14
CA ILE A 210 -3.72 -4.07 -4.35
C ILE A 210 -3.69 -4.61 -2.93
N TYR A 211 -4.88 -4.79 -2.35
CA TYR A 211 -5.04 -5.27 -0.99
C TYR A 211 -4.79 -6.77 -0.89
N LEU A 212 -5.20 -7.55 -1.89
CA LEU A 212 -4.91 -8.99 -1.95
C LEU A 212 -3.40 -9.26 -2.15
N ASN A 213 -2.71 -8.45 -2.96
CA ASN A 213 -1.26 -8.52 -3.09
C ASN A 213 -0.53 -8.05 -1.82
N THR A 214 -1.10 -7.07 -1.09
CA THR A 214 -0.63 -6.70 0.25
C THR A 214 -0.79 -7.86 1.24
N PHE A 215 -1.89 -8.63 1.14
CA PHE A 215 -2.11 -9.83 1.95
C PHE A 215 -1.04 -10.89 1.68
N LEU A 216 -0.81 -11.18 0.40
CA LEU A 216 0.23 -12.10 -0.05
C LEU A 216 1.60 -11.66 0.47
N PHE A 217 1.91 -10.35 0.40
CA PHE A 217 3.16 -9.80 0.93
C PHE A 217 3.33 -10.09 2.42
N ILE A 218 2.29 -9.85 3.21
CA ILE A 218 2.30 -10.11 4.67
C ILE A 218 2.56 -11.60 4.94
N CYS A 219 1.90 -12.49 4.21
CA CYS A 219 2.05 -13.93 4.36
C CYS A 219 3.47 -14.41 4.01
N LEU A 220 4.06 -13.90 2.93
CA LEU A 220 5.38 -14.31 2.44
C LEU A 220 6.55 -13.68 3.22
N PHE A 221 6.47 -12.39 3.51
CA PHE A 221 7.65 -11.61 3.95
C PHE A 221 7.63 -11.16 5.40
N VAL A 222 6.45 -10.98 5.99
CA VAL A 222 6.31 -10.42 7.34
C VAL A 222 6.09 -11.53 8.38
N ARG A 223 5.05 -12.34 8.20
CA ARG A 223 4.61 -13.30 9.23
C ARG A 223 5.00 -14.76 8.95
N ARG A 224 5.51 -15.10 7.76
CA ARG A 224 5.81 -16.49 7.32
C ARG A 224 4.67 -17.44 7.67
N GLN A 225 3.49 -17.14 7.14
CA GLN A 225 2.26 -17.83 7.52
C GLN A 225 2.16 -19.24 6.92
N ARG A 226 1.15 -19.98 7.39
CA ARG A 226 0.80 -21.32 6.89
C ARG A 226 0.62 -21.29 5.37
N LEU A 227 0.97 -22.39 4.70
CA LEU A 227 0.81 -22.55 3.25
C LEU A 227 -0.64 -22.30 2.79
N SER A 228 -1.62 -22.60 3.64
CA SER A 228 -3.04 -22.31 3.41
C SER A 228 -3.32 -20.82 3.19
N ASP A 229 -2.68 -19.93 3.95
CA ASP A 229 -2.90 -18.48 3.83
C ASP A 229 -2.20 -17.92 2.57
N ILE A 230 -1.06 -18.49 2.19
CA ILE A 230 -0.36 -18.15 0.95
C ILE A 230 -1.20 -18.61 -0.26
N GLY A 231 -1.73 -19.82 -0.22
CA GLY A 231 -2.62 -20.36 -1.24
C GLY A 231 -3.92 -19.53 -1.36
N LEU A 232 -4.54 -19.20 -0.22
CA LEU A 232 -5.71 -18.32 -0.17
C LEU A 232 -5.41 -16.95 -0.81
N ALA A 233 -4.30 -16.31 -0.45
CA ALA A 233 -3.93 -15.01 -1.02
C ALA A 233 -3.67 -15.10 -2.53
N ALA A 234 -2.96 -16.14 -3.00
CA ALA A 234 -2.65 -16.33 -4.40
C ALA A 234 -3.91 -16.58 -5.24
N LEU A 235 -4.79 -17.49 -4.78
CA LEU A 235 -6.06 -17.78 -5.45
C LEU A 235 -6.97 -16.54 -5.48
N ALA A 236 -7.00 -15.75 -4.42
CA ALA A 236 -7.77 -14.52 -4.38
C ALA A 236 -7.29 -13.49 -5.41
N VAL A 237 -5.97 -13.30 -5.56
CA VAL A 237 -5.42 -12.41 -6.60
C VAL A 237 -5.78 -12.92 -7.99
N VAL A 238 -5.65 -14.21 -8.25
CA VAL A 238 -6.03 -14.81 -9.55
C VAL A 238 -7.52 -14.62 -9.83
N ALA A 239 -8.38 -14.77 -8.82
CA ALA A 239 -9.82 -14.58 -8.96
C ALA A 239 -10.21 -13.19 -9.49
N THR A 240 -9.44 -12.14 -9.17
CA THR A 240 -9.70 -10.78 -9.68
C THR A 240 -9.52 -10.64 -11.20
N GLN A 241 -8.83 -11.59 -11.85
CA GLN A 241 -8.46 -11.51 -13.26
C GLN A 241 -7.75 -10.20 -13.63
N SER A 242 -6.97 -9.64 -12.69
CA SER A 242 -6.16 -8.43 -12.92
C SER A 242 -4.76 -8.79 -13.42
N THR A 243 -4.37 -8.30 -14.59
CA THR A 243 -3.02 -8.50 -15.14
C THR A 243 -1.94 -7.87 -14.26
N THR A 244 -2.14 -6.63 -13.79
CA THR A 244 -1.23 -6.00 -12.83
C THR A 244 -1.14 -6.84 -11.56
N GLY A 245 -2.27 -7.36 -11.08
CA GLY A 245 -2.33 -8.21 -9.90
C GLY A 245 -1.54 -9.51 -10.06
N ALA A 246 -1.67 -10.17 -11.21
CA ALA A 246 -0.95 -11.40 -11.52
C ALA A 246 0.56 -11.16 -11.71
N VAL A 247 0.97 -10.06 -12.37
CA VAL A 247 2.38 -9.67 -12.48
C VAL A 247 2.99 -9.43 -11.10
N ILE A 248 2.31 -8.68 -10.23
CA ILE A 248 2.77 -8.44 -8.85
C ILE A 248 2.89 -9.78 -8.10
N LEU A 249 1.89 -10.66 -8.20
CA LEU A 249 1.91 -11.99 -7.58
C LEU A 249 3.15 -12.79 -8.01
N VAL A 250 3.44 -12.84 -9.31
CA VAL A 250 4.62 -13.54 -9.86
C VAL A 250 5.91 -12.94 -9.30
N LEU A 251 6.03 -11.61 -9.31
CA LEU A 251 7.21 -10.91 -8.77
C LEU A 251 7.40 -11.19 -7.26
N GLN A 252 6.32 -11.24 -6.48
CA GLN A 252 6.38 -11.57 -5.07
C GLN A 252 6.83 -13.01 -4.82
N PHE A 253 6.28 -13.99 -5.55
CA PHE A 253 6.74 -15.37 -5.47
C PHE A 253 8.20 -15.52 -5.92
N ALA A 254 8.60 -14.85 -7.00
CA ALA A 254 9.99 -14.83 -7.46
C ALA A 254 10.92 -14.24 -6.39
N ALA A 255 10.57 -13.12 -5.77
CA ALA A 255 11.36 -12.52 -4.70
C ALA A 255 11.44 -13.42 -3.45
N ALA A 256 10.34 -14.07 -3.06
CA ALA A 256 10.32 -15.02 -1.96
C ALA A 256 11.21 -16.25 -2.27
N TYR A 257 11.13 -16.75 -3.50
CA TYR A 257 11.92 -17.86 -3.99
C TYR A 257 13.42 -17.54 -4.03
N LEU A 258 13.81 -16.39 -4.58
CA LEU A 258 15.20 -15.92 -4.60
C LEU A 258 15.76 -15.75 -3.17
N ARG A 259 14.94 -15.33 -2.22
CA ARG A 259 15.34 -15.25 -0.80
C ARG A 259 15.56 -16.63 -0.20
N TRP A 260 14.69 -17.60 -0.51
CA TRP A 260 14.81 -18.98 -0.05
C TRP A 260 16.04 -19.68 -0.65
N LEU A 261 16.34 -19.44 -1.94
CA LEU A 261 17.52 -19.99 -2.63
C LEU A 261 18.84 -19.63 -1.95
N LYS A 262 18.94 -18.45 -1.32
CA LYS A 262 20.14 -18.05 -0.57
C LYS A 262 20.45 -18.97 0.61
N THR A 263 19.42 -19.61 1.17
CA THR A 263 19.53 -20.52 2.33
C THR A 263 19.40 -22.00 1.97
N ALA A 264 19.05 -22.33 0.72
CA ALA A 264 18.81 -23.71 0.30
C ALA A 264 20.11 -24.48 0.00
N ASN A 265 20.10 -25.77 0.28
CA ASN A 265 21.20 -26.69 -0.03
C ASN A 265 21.23 -27.04 -1.52
N ARG A 266 22.37 -27.54 -2.04
CA ARG A 266 22.54 -27.85 -3.49
C ARG A 266 21.46 -28.79 -4.05
N SER A 267 21.08 -29.83 -3.31
CA SER A 267 20.02 -30.78 -3.72
C SER A 267 18.64 -30.12 -3.78
N GLN A 268 18.33 -29.23 -2.83
CA GLN A 268 17.08 -28.46 -2.83
C GLN A 268 17.03 -27.48 -4.01
N LYS A 269 18.16 -26.84 -4.33
CA LYS A 269 18.26 -25.96 -5.51
C LYS A 269 18.02 -26.73 -6.81
N LEU A 270 18.62 -27.92 -6.94
CA LEU A 270 18.46 -28.77 -8.12
C LEU A 270 17.02 -29.28 -8.25
N GLY A 271 16.41 -29.74 -7.16
CA GLY A 271 15.02 -30.16 -7.16
C GLY A 271 14.09 -29.05 -7.62
N VAL A 272 14.28 -27.83 -7.11
CA VAL A 272 13.42 -26.72 -7.51
C VAL A 272 13.67 -26.24 -8.95
N PHE A 273 14.91 -26.29 -9.45
CA PHE A 273 15.21 -26.01 -10.86
C PHE A 273 14.40 -26.90 -11.82
N VAL A 274 14.12 -28.14 -11.43
CA VAL A 274 13.30 -29.08 -12.22
C VAL A 274 11.80 -28.87 -11.98
N PHE A 275 11.37 -28.71 -10.73
CA PHE A 275 9.95 -28.67 -10.38
C PHE A 275 9.25 -27.33 -10.62
N VAL A 276 9.94 -26.19 -10.45
CA VAL A 276 9.32 -24.86 -10.62
C VAL A 276 8.88 -24.58 -12.06
N PRO A 277 9.67 -24.88 -13.11
CA PRO A 277 9.21 -24.71 -14.49
C PRO A 277 7.90 -25.46 -14.78
N ILE A 278 7.77 -26.69 -14.26
CA ILE A 278 6.57 -27.52 -14.42
C ILE A 278 5.37 -26.89 -13.69
N MET A 279 5.57 -26.44 -12.45
CA MET A 279 4.53 -25.76 -11.66
C MET A 279 4.12 -24.40 -12.23
N LEU A 280 5.00 -23.74 -12.99
CA LEU A 280 4.72 -22.47 -13.65
C LEU A 280 3.95 -22.63 -14.96
N LEU A 281 3.86 -23.84 -15.56
CA LEU A 281 3.14 -24.04 -16.82
C LEU A 281 1.66 -23.61 -16.77
N PRO A 282 0.86 -23.98 -15.75
CA PRO A 282 -0.52 -23.51 -15.64
C PRO A 282 -0.62 -21.99 -15.48
N LEU A 283 0.30 -21.40 -14.71
CA LEU A 283 0.35 -19.95 -14.51
C LEU A 283 0.75 -19.23 -15.79
N ALA A 284 1.70 -19.78 -16.55
CA ALA A 284 2.10 -19.27 -17.86
C ALA A 284 0.93 -19.36 -18.85
N GLY A 285 0.20 -20.47 -18.88
CA GLY A 285 -1.02 -20.61 -19.68
C GLY A 285 -2.08 -19.56 -19.33
N TYR A 286 -2.35 -19.36 -18.04
CA TYR A 286 -3.26 -18.31 -17.55
C TYR A 286 -2.78 -16.90 -17.91
N MET A 287 -1.48 -16.61 -17.76
CA MET A 287 -0.90 -15.32 -18.11
C MET A 287 -0.97 -15.07 -19.61
N THR A 288 -0.64 -16.07 -20.43
CA THR A 288 -0.77 -15.97 -21.89
C THR A 288 -2.21 -15.74 -22.28
N TYR A 289 -3.18 -16.46 -21.72
CA TYR A 289 -4.60 -16.20 -21.99
C TYR A 289 -5.01 -14.76 -21.66
N ASN A 290 -4.68 -14.27 -20.45
CA ASN A 290 -5.00 -12.89 -20.06
C ASN A 290 -4.29 -11.84 -20.92
N VAL A 291 -3.04 -12.07 -21.30
CA VAL A 291 -2.28 -11.16 -22.17
C VAL A 291 -2.89 -11.17 -23.56
N THR A 292 -3.15 -12.34 -24.15
CA THR A 292 -3.74 -12.45 -25.49
C THR A 292 -5.12 -11.80 -25.53
N GLU A 293 -5.99 -12.04 -24.54
CA GLU A 293 -7.30 -11.37 -24.45
C GLU A 293 -7.18 -9.84 -24.36
N LYS A 294 -6.14 -9.33 -23.70
CA LYS A 294 -5.91 -7.88 -23.55
C LYS A 294 -5.17 -7.21 -24.72
N PHE A 295 -4.47 -7.96 -25.57
CA PHE A 295 -3.75 -7.38 -26.71
C PHE A 295 -4.44 -7.65 -28.05
N TYR A 296 -5.08 -8.81 -28.19
CA TYR A 296 -5.67 -9.27 -29.44
C TYR A 296 -7.14 -9.68 -29.31
N GLY A 297 -7.62 -9.85 -28.07
CA GLY A 297 -9.00 -10.22 -27.78
C GLY A 297 -9.90 -9.00 -27.56
N VAL A 298 -11.13 -9.29 -27.15
CA VAL A 298 -12.20 -8.29 -27.00
C VAL A 298 -11.96 -7.38 -25.78
N MET A 299 -11.05 -7.76 -24.87
CA MET A 299 -10.62 -6.96 -23.71
C MET A 299 -9.51 -5.95 -24.05
N SER A 300 -9.17 -5.77 -25.33
CA SER A 300 -8.15 -4.82 -25.81
C SER A 300 -8.43 -3.37 -25.43
N GLY A 301 -9.70 -2.96 -25.39
CA GLY A 301 -10.10 -1.60 -25.05
C GLY A 301 -9.58 -1.12 -23.69
N SER A 302 -9.41 -2.03 -22.71
CA SER A 302 -8.84 -1.67 -21.40
C SER A 302 -7.34 -1.35 -21.46
N ALA A 303 -6.58 -2.05 -22.32
CA ALA A 303 -5.16 -1.80 -22.50
C ALA A 303 -4.91 -0.51 -23.29
N GLU A 304 -5.67 -0.30 -24.37
CA GLU A 304 -5.64 0.92 -25.17
C GLU A 304 -6.02 2.15 -24.33
N ALA A 305 -7.08 2.05 -23.52
CA ALA A 305 -7.49 3.16 -22.67
C ALA A 305 -6.46 3.51 -21.59
N ARG A 306 -5.70 2.52 -21.07
CA ARG A 306 -4.59 2.77 -20.13
C ARG A 306 -3.37 3.38 -20.82
N GLU A 307 -3.11 3.00 -22.06
CA GLU A 307 -2.07 3.64 -22.87
C GLU A 307 -2.43 5.09 -23.20
N TYR A 308 -3.70 5.34 -23.56
CA TYR A 308 -4.25 6.68 -23.72
C TYR A 308 -4.06 7.49 -22.43
N ASP A 309 -4.48 6.97 -21.28
CA ASP A 309 -4.36 7.64 -19.98
C ASP A 309 -2.89 7.99 -19.68
N LEU A 310 -1.95 7.08 -19.94
CA LEU A 310 -0.53 7.31 -19.77
C LEU A 310 -0.01 8.42 -20.70
N ARG A 311 -0.25 8.32 -22.01
CA ARG A 311 0.26 9.27 -23.00
C ARG A 311 -0.35 10.65 -22.82
N THR A 312 -1.68 10.74 -22.69
CA THR A 312 -2.39 12.00 -22.48
C THR A 312 -1.99 12.65 -21.18
N GLY A 313 -1.97 11.92 -20.06
CA GLY A 313 -1.60 12.50 -18.78
C GLY A 313 -0.12 12.93 -18.69
N LEU A 314 0.79 12.25 -19.40
CA LEU A 314 2.18 12.74 -19.54
C LEU A 314 2.25 14.02 -20.36
N ARG A 315 1.47 14.15 -21.44
CA ARG A 315 1.40 15.41 -22.20
C ARG A 315 0.84 16.56 -21.36
N VAL A 316 -0.22 16.32 -20.59
CA VAL A 316 -0.76 17.29 -19.62
C VAL A 316 0.31 17.68 -18.58
N THR A 317 1.11 16.71 -18.11
CA THR A 317 2.23 17.00 -17.20
C THR A 317 3.25 17.95 -17.84
N MET A 318 3.53 17.80 -19.13
CA MET A 318 4.51 18.62 -19.86
C MET A 318 4.05 20.05 -20.13
N GLU A 319 2.76 20.36 -20.02
CA GLU A 319 2.26 21.74 -20.06
C GLU A 319 2.76 22.55 -18.85
N LYS A 320 2.79 21.91 -17.67
CA LYS A 320 3.26 22.53 -16.42
C LYS A 320 4.15 21.56 -15.62
N PRO A 321 5.37 21.27 -16.07
CA PRO A 321 6.19 20.21 -15.49
C PRO A 321 6.63 20.50 -14.06
N LEU A 322 6.77 21.78 -13.69
CA LEU A 322 7.23 22.16 -12.35
C LEU A 322 6.10 22.23 -11.33
N THR A 323 4.93 22.73 -11.72
CA THR A 323 3.83 23.00 -10.79
C THR A 323 2.65 22.04 -10.93
N GLY A 324 2.55 21.34 -12.05
CA GLY A 324 1.30 20.68 -12.43
C GLY A 324 0.18 21.68 -12.68
N ILE A 325 -1.01 21.13 -12.89
CA ILE A 325 -2.26 21.85 -13.15
C ILE A 325 -3.17 21.94 -11.91
N GLY A 326 -2.80 21.31 -10.79
CA GLY A 326 -3.61 21.27 -9.57
C GLY A 326 -4.54 20.05 -9.50
N PHE A 327 -5.54 20.12 -8.61
CA PHE A 327 -6.48 19.02 -8.35
C PHE A 327 -7.84 19.18 -9.03
N ASP A 328 -7.94 20.11 -9.97
CA ASP A 328 -9.16 20.46 -10.70
C ASP A 328 -9.40 19.48 -11.86
N TYR A 329 -10.54 18.79 -11.82
CA TYR A 329 -10.93 17.80 -12.82
C TYR A 329 -11.36 18.45 -14.13
N GLU A 330 -12.10 19.56 -14.08
CA GLU A 330 -12.52 20.28 -15.29
C GLU A 330 -11.30 20.80 -16.04
N LYS A 331 -10.35 21.37 -15.29
CA LYS A 331 -9.08 21.80 -15.87
C LYS A 331 -8.30 20.64 -16.49
N TYR A 332 -8.31 19.46 -15.89
CA TYR A 332 -7.68 18.29 -16.49
C TYR A 332 -8.31 17.98 -17.86
N PHE A 333 -9.64 17.97 -17.96
CA PHE A 333 -10.35 17.73 -19.22
C PHE A 333 -10.05 18.81 -20.27
N ASP A 334 -10.00 20.09 -19.86
CA ASP A 334 -9.67 21.20 -20.76
C ASP A 334 -8.25 21.12 -21.33
N VAL A 335 -7.27 20.76 -20.49
CA VAL A 335 -5.89 20.60 -20.95
C VAL A 335 -5.78 19.32 -21.78
N ALA A 336 -6.38 18.21 -21.34
CA ALA A 336 -6.39 16.94 -22.05
C ALA A 336 -7.06 17.05 -23.44
N GLY A 337 -8.14 17.81 -23.59
CA GLY A 337 -8.76 18.05 -24.90
C GLY A 337 -7.86 18.81 -25.88
N ARG A 338 -6.98 19.67 -25.36
CA ARG A 338 -6.01 20.43 -26.17
C ARG A 338 -4.78 19.59 -26.56
N VAL A 339 -4.21 18.83 -25.62
CA VAL A 339 -2.91 18.16 -25.80
C VAL A 339 -2.99 16.64 -25.90
N GLY A 340 -4.17 16.07 -25.70
CA GLY A 340 -4.41 14.64 -25.61
C GLY A 340 -4.06 13.87 -26.87
N TYR A 341 -3.85 12.57 -26.68
CA TYR A 341 -3.50 11.65 -27.77
C TYR A 341 -4.70 11.39 -28.68
N ARG A 342 -4.71 11.95 -29.90
CA ARG A 342 -5.86 11.92 -30.83
C ARG A 342 -5.92 10.68 -31.74
N GLU A 343 -4.96 9.76 -31.62
CA GLU A 343 -4.79 8.60 -32.50
C GLU A 343 -5.37 7.29 -31.90
N ALA A 344 -6.00 7.34 -30.73
CA ALA A 344 -6.76 6.20 -30.22
C ALA A 344 -8.15 6.19 -30.86
N ASP A 345 -8.65 5.02 -31.27
CA ASP A 345 -10.00 4.82 -31.86
C ASP A 345 -11.11 4.92 -30.79
N LEU A 346 -10.90 5.76 -29.77
CA LEU A 346 -11.89 6.07 -28.75
C LEU A 346 -12.79 7.17 -29.30
N SER A 347 -14.11 6.93 -29.30
CA SER A 347 -15.09 7.95 -29.69
C SER A 347 -14.84 9.26 -28.91
N ARG A 348 -15.05 10.41 -29.55
CA ARG A 348 -14.82 11.73 -28.92
C ARG A 348 -15.61 11.90 -27.60
N GLU A 349 -16.76 11.24 -27.46
CA GLU A 349 -17.57 11.20 -26.23
C GLU A 349 -16.89 10.40 -25.10
N ASN A 350 -16.25 9.26 -25.41
CA ASN A 350 -15.50 8.47 -24.43
C ASN A 350 -14.21 9.17 -23.95
N ILE A 351 -13.69 10.13 -24.73
CA ILE A 351 -12.48 10.90 -24.40
C ILE A 351 -12.79 12.05 -23.43
N THR A 352 -13.97 12.67 -23.51
CA THR A 352 -14.32 13.86 -22.73
C THR A 352 -14.78 13.57 -21.30
N GLU A 353 -15.13 12.32 -20.98
CA GLU A 353 -15.70 11.96 -19.66
C GLU A 353 -14.81 10.99 -18.85
N ARG A 354 -13.70 10.53 -19.43
CA ARG A 354 -12.82 9.53 -18.81
C ARG A 354 -11.76 10.14 -17.90
N ASN A 355 -11.87 9.89 -16.60
CA ASN A 355 -10.81 10.20 -15.65
C ASN A 355 -9.57 9.31 -15.84
N ASN A 356 -8.38 9.90 -15.68
CA ASN A 356 -7.13 9.16 -15.81
C ASN A 356 -6.99 8.08 -14.73
N THR A 357 -6.83 6.82 -15.15
CA THR A 357 -6.72 5.67 -14.24
C THR A 357 -5.29 5.46 -13.70
N ASN A 358 -4.28 6.12 -14.24
CA ASN A 358 -2.90 5.95 -13.83
C ASN A 358 -2.54 6.89 -12.66
N GLY A 359 -2.46 6.34 -11.45
CA GLY A 359 -2.16 7.10 -10.24
C GLY A 359 -0.81 7.80 -10.24
N LEU A 360 0.21 7.24 -10.91
CA LEU A 360 1.52 7.91 -11.00
C LEU A 360 1.42 9.17 -11.86
N VAL A 361 0.72 9.08 -12.98
CA VAL A 361 0.51 10.20 -13.91
C VAL A 361 -0.42 11.24 -13.32
N VAL A 362 -1.50 10.82 -12.64
CA VAL A 362 -2.35 11.71 -11.85
C VAL A 362 -1.54 12.54 -10.88
N LEU A 363 -0.61 11.92 -10.17
CA LEU A 363 0.26 12.64 -9.25
C LEU A 363 1.16 13.65 -9.99
N LEU A 364 1.77 13.24 -11.10
CA LEU A 364 2.65 14.08 -11.91
C LEU A 364 1.95 15.34 -12.44
N PHE A 365 0.78 15.19 -13.08
CA PHE A 365 0.08 16.37 -13.58
C PHE A 365 -0.57 17.17 -12.46
N SER A 366 -0.87 16.58 -11.30
CA SER A 366 -1.52 17.31 -10.20
C SER A 366 -0.57 18.27 -9.48
N VAL A 367 0.65 17.81 -9.17
CA VAL A 367 1.59 18.56 -8.31
C VAL A 367 2.94 18.86 -8.99
N GLY A 368 3.10 18.48 -10.25
CA GLY A 368 4.35 18.63 -11.00
C GLY A 368 5.37 17.52 -10.72
N ILE A 369 6.33 17.38 -11.62
CA ILE A 369 7.40 16.37 -11.57
C ILE A 369 8.22 16.48 -10.28
N PRO A 370 8.69 17.66 -9.83
CA PRO A 370 9.57 17.74 -8.66
C PRO A 370 8.91 17.19 -7.39
N LEU A 371 7.66 17.58 -7.11
CA LEU A 371 6.94 17.12 -5.92
C LEU A 371 6.50 15.66 -6.05
N ALA A 372 6.02 15.24 -7.23
CA ALA A 372 5.66 13.84 -7.48
C ALA A 372 6.84 12.88 -7.21
N LEU A 373 8.07 13.26 -7.57
CA LEU A 373 9.27 12.49 -7.26
C LEU A 373 9.51 12.34 -5.75
N VAL A 374 9.17 13.34 -4.94
CA VAL A 374 9.25 13.25 -3.46
C VAL A 374 8.26 12.22 -2.93
N PHE A 375 7.03 12.18 -3.47
CA PHE A 375 6.05 11.14 -3.12
C PHE A 375 6.54 9.74 -3.54
N PHE A 376 7.05 9.56 -4.76
CA PHE A 376 7.60 8.27 -5.19
C PHE A 376 8.76 7.81 -4.32
N TYR A 377 9.67 8.74 -4.00
CA TYR A 377 10.77 8.49 -3.07
C TYR A 377 10.26 8.06 -1.69
N GLY A 378 9.24 8.75 -1.15
CA GLY A 378 8.60 8.39 0.11
C GLY A 378 8.01 6.99 0.10
N THR A 379 7.30 6.62 -0.97
CA THR A 379 6.71 5.28 -1.14
C THR A 379 7.79 4.19 -1.19
N LEU A 380 8.87 4.39 -1.95
CA LEU A 380 9.98 3.42 -2.03
C LEU A 380 10.78 3.31 -0.73
N ARG A 381 10.85 4.39 0.06
CA ARG A 381 11.51 4.42 1.38
C ARG A 381 10.59 4.15 2.56
N GLN A 382 9.35 3.73 2.33
CA GLN A 382 8.37 3.47 3.39
C GLN A 382 8.95 2.63 4.53
N ARG A 383 8.52 2.90 5.77
CA ARG A 383 9.10 2.32 6.99
C ARG A 383 8.22 1.27 7.67
N LEU A 384 6.99 1.11 7.20
CA LEU A 384 5.95 0.29 7.83
C LEU A 384 6.15 -1.20 7.56
N PHE A 385 6.57 -1.58 6.35
CA PHE A 385 6.77 -2.97 5.94
C PHE A 385 8.23 -3.29 5.64
N SER A 386 8.62 -4.54 5.89
CA SER A 386 9.94 -5.09 5.55
C SER A 386 9.79 -6.35 4.72
N PRO A 387 10.50 -6.52 3.58
CA PRO A 387 11.50 -5.61 2.99
C PRO A 387 10.91 -4.32 2.40
N ARG A 388 11.55 -3.18 2.71
CA ARG A 388 10.98 -1.85 2.42
C ARG A 388 10.77 -1.57 0.94
N TRP A 389 11.84 -1.77 0.16
CA TRP A 389 11.87 -1.49 -1.28
C TRP A 389 10.88 -2.37 -2.04
N LEU A 390 10.76 -3.65 -1.65
CA LEU A 390 9.90 -4.62 -2.33
C LEU A 390 8.43 -4.22 -2.16
N PHE A 391 8.04 -3.85 -0.94
CA PHE A 391 6.68 -3.37 -0.70
C PHE A 391 6.43 -2.01 -1.38
N GLY A 392 7.40 -1.09 -1.34
CA GLY A 392 7.30 0.17 -2.05
C GLY A 392 7.12 -0.02 -3.56
N ALA A 393 7.90 -0.93 -4.17
CA ALA A 393 7.79 -1.27 -5.59
C ALA A 393 6.44 -1.91 -5.94
N LEU A 394 5.90 -2.76 -5.05
CA LEU A 394 4.55 -3.33 -5.19
C LEU A 394 3.49 -2.23 -5.27
N ILE A 395 3.54 -1.26 -4.35
CA ILE A 395 2.60 -0.13 -4.33
C ILE A 395 2.77 0.71 -5.60
N VAL A 396 4.00 1.07 -5.99
CA VAL A 396 4.24 1.85 -7.22
C VAL A 396 3.71 1.13 -8.45
N LEU A 397 3.96 -0.18 -8.59
CA LEU A 397 3.45 -0.96 -9.72
C LEU A 397 1.92 -1.04 -9.73
N SER A 398 1.29 -1.10 -8.56
CA SER A 398 -0.17 -1.06 -8.43
C SER A 398 -0.75 0.27 -8.89
N LEU A 399 -0.08 1.38 -8.59
CA LEU A 399 -0.52 2.73 -8.97
C LEU A 399 -0.36 3.04 -10.46
N VAL A 400 0.28 2.16 -11.25
CA VAL A 400 0.30 2.30 -12.71
C VAL A 400 -1.09 2.06 -13.29
N SER A 401 -1.87 1.15 -12.71
CA SER A 401 -3.21 0.82 -13.20
C SER A 401 -4.35 1.48 -12.44
N GLU A 402 -4.09 2.03 -11.24
CA GLU A 402 -5.13 2.60 -10.38
C GLU A 402 -4.78 4.00 -9.87
N SER A 403 -5.76 4.90 -9.86
CA SER A 403 -5.58 6.33 -9.54
C SER A 403 -5.60 6.64 -8.03
N LEU A 404 -4.90 5.83 -7.23
CA LEU A 404 -5.01 5.85 -5.76
C LEU A 404 -3.86 6.54 -5.03
N SER A 405 -2.95 7.21 -5.75
CA SER A 405 -1.71 7.79 -5.19
C SER A 405 -1.95 8.76 -4.04
N LEU A 406 -3.06 9.49 -4.08
CA LEU A 406 -3.44 10.51 -3.10
C LEU A 406 -4.54 10.02 -2.13
N SER A 407 -4.65 8.71 -1.96
CA SER A 407 -5.62 8.10 -1.05
C SER A 407 -5.03 7.87 0.34
N PRO A 408 -5.83 7.91 1.44
CA PRO A 408 -5.29 7.88 2.80
C PRO A 408 -4.38 6.68 3.11
N PHE A 409 -4.73 5.49 2.64
CA PHE A 409 -3.92 4.29 2.86
C PHE A 409 -2.55 4.37 2.17
N VAL A 410 -2.52 4.82 0.91
CA VAL A 410 -1.26 5.00 0.16
C VAL A 410 -0.44 6.13 0.75
N LEU A 411 -1.08 7.25 1.13
CA LEU A 411 -0.42 8.39 1.76
C LEU A 411 0.23 8.03 3.10
N MET A 412 -0.41 7.19 3.93
CA MET A 412 0.22 6.66 5.14
C MET A 412 1.55 5.96 4.82
N ILE A 413 1.56 5.11 3.78
CA ILE A 413 2.76 4.40 3.33
C ILE A 413 3.81 5.40 2.83
N THR A 414 3.43 6.34 1.96
CA THR A 414 4.33 7.36 1.41
C THR A 414 4.93 8.25 2.49
N PHE A 415 4.11 8.82 3.37
CA PHE A 415 4.56 9.69 4.46
C PHE A 415 5.49 8.96 5.44
N SER A 416 5.29 7.65 5.66
CA SER A 416 6.20 6.88 6.52
C SER A 416 7.66 6.90 6.04
N GLY A 417 7.89 7.02 4.73
CA GLY A 417 9.24 7.13 4.15
C GLY A 417 9.87 8.51 4.31
N LEU A 418 9.06 9.54 4.55
CA LEU A 418 9.46 10.94 4.64
C LEU A 418 9.71 11.43 6.08
N LEU A 419 9.47 10.58 7.08
CA LEU A 419 9.76 10.90 8.48
C LEU A 419 11.23 11.26 8.68
N ILE A 420 11.52 12.40 9.29
CA ILE A 420 12.90 12.79 9.65
C ILE A 420 13.31 11.94 10.85
N ALA A 421 14.45 11.25 10.77
CA ALA A 421 14.95 10.51 11.93
C ALA A 421 15.17 11.52 13.07
N PRO A 422 14.69 11.25 14.30
CA PRO A 422 15.02 12.11 15.41
C PRO A 422 16.54 12.18 15.50
N ARG A 423 17.10 13.39 15.41
CA ARG A 423 18.52 13.60 15.72
C ARG A 423 18.70 13.00 17.12
N ARG A 424 19.38 11.87 17.24
CA ARG A 424 19.95 11.48 18.53
C ARG A 424 20.76 12.71 18.93
N VAL A 425 20.35 13.38 20.00
CA VAL A 425 21.15 14.41 20.66
C VAL A 425 22.41 13.68 21.15
N ARG A 426 23.37 13.57 20.24
CA ARG A 426 24.68 12.96 20.44
C ARG A 426 25.69 14.07 20.24
N ALA A 427 25.51 15.14 21.01
CA ALA A 427 26.42 16.26 21.20
C ALA A 427 25.67 17.23 22.13
N LEU A 428 25.97 17.17 23.43
CA LEU A 428 25.84 18.25 24.44
C LEU A 428 26.03 17.67 25.86
N ILE A 429 27.02 16.79 26.03
CA ILE A 429 27.77 16.73 27.28
C ILE A 429 29.24 16.81 26.88
N PRO A 430 29.84 18.00 26.82
CA PRO A 430 31.28 18.13 26.77
C PRO A 430 31.83 17.69 28.12
N GLY A 431 32.68 16.66 28.15
CA GLY A 431 33.58 16.42 29.28
C GLY A 431 33.33 15.17 30.11
N ARG A 432 33.45 13.97 29.54
CA ARG A 432 33.78 12.78 30.37
C ARG A 432 34.72 11.73 29.77
N ASP A 433 35.26 11.94 28.57
CA ASP A 433 36.23 11.01 27.97
C ASP A 433 37.66 11.57 27.99
N ARG A 434 38.17 11.86 29.19
CA ARG A 434 39.61 11.88 29.47
C ARG A 434 39.87 11.17 30.79
N GLY A 435 40.35 9.93 30.71
CA GLY A 435 40.94 9.24 31.85
C GLY A 435 40.67 7.75 31.90
N ALA A 436 41.31 6.98 31.02
CA ALA A 436 41.79 5.62 31.32
C ALA A 436 42.55 5.07 30.11
N ALA A 437 43.72 5.66 29.86
CA ALA A 437 44.80 4.92 29.21
C ALA A 437 45.54 4.10 30.29
N SER A 438 46.17 3.00 29.85
CA SER A 438 47.04 2.08 30.60
C SER A 438 46.34 0.98 31.42
N LEU A 439 46.43 -0.25 30.91
CA LEU A 439 47.31 -1.31 31.44
C LEU A 439 46.93 -2.64 30.79
N ARG A 440 47.80 -3.14 29.90
CA ARG A 440 47.87 -4.56 29.52
C ARG A 440 49.01 -5.19 30.31
N PRO A 441 48.85 -6.42 30.82
CA PRO A 441 49.97 -7.33 30.94
C PRO A 441 49.85 -8.53 29.98
N ALA A 442 51.02 -9.13 29.77
CA ALA A 442 51.45 -10.15 28.81
C ALA A 442 50.49 -11.32 28.54
#